data_AF-A0A4Q3TCI2-F1
#
_entry.id   AF-A0A4Q3TCI2-F1
#
_cell.length_a   1.000
_cell.length_b   1.000
_cell.length_c   1.000
_cell.angle_alpha   90.00
_cell.angle_beta   90.00
_cell.angle_gamma   90.00
#
_symmetry.space_group_name_H-M   'P 1'
#
loop_
_entity.id
_entity.type
_entity.pdbx_description
1 polymer ?
#
loop_
_entity_poly.entity_id
_entity_poly.type
_entity_poly.pdbx_seq_one_letter_code
_entity_poly.pdbx_strand_id
1 'polypeptide(L)' 'MTLDDATVAARLLAIREALEAKVWPTAVQAAVSGEHEHIRDLVKLKVDLEAIDFALLRRPTQAPEGRGT' A
#
# COMPACT_ATOMS: atom_id res chain seq x y z
N MET A 1 -6.10 25.07 4.55
CA MET A 1 -7.04 24.22 3.81
C MET A 1 -6.82 22.80 4.31
N THR A 2 -7.68 22.30 5.19
CA THR A 2 -7.62 20.90 5.64
C THR A 2 -8.02 20.04 4.45
N LEU A 3 -7.16 19.13 4.01
CA LEU A 3 -7.51 18.14 2.99
C LEU A 3 -8.65 17.29 3.57
N ASP A 4 -9.73 17.11 2.82
CA ASP A 4 -10.75 16.15 3.20
C ASP A 4 -10.18 14.73 3.17
N ASP A 5 -10.73 13.85 4.00
CA ASP A 5 -10.25 12.47 4.16
C ASP A 5 -10.33 11.68 2.85
N ALA A 6 -11.27 12.00 1.94
CA ALA A 6 -11.38 11.33 0.65
C ALA A 6 -10.23 11.72 -0.29
N THR A 7 -9.81 12.98 -0.28
CA THR A 7 -8.65 13.48 -1.02
C THR A 7 -7.37 12.85 -0.49
N VAL A 8 -7.23 12.71 0.84
CA VAL A 8 -6.10 12.00 1.45
C VAL A 8 -6.10 10.53 1.04
N ALA A 9 -7.25 9.86 1.11
CA ALA A 9 -7.38 8.45 0.72
C ALA A 9 -7.03 8.22 -0.76
N ALA A 10 -7.52 9.07 -1.67
CA ALA A 10 -7.20 9.00 -3.09
C ALA A 10 -5.71 9.20 -3.37
N ARG A 11 -5.05 10.12 -2.67
CA ARG A 11 -3.60 10.32 -2.78
C ARG A 11 -2.81 9.11 -2.29
N LEU A 12 -3.20 8.54 -1.15
CA LEU A 12 -2.56 7.35 -0.61
C LEU A 12 -2.73 6.15 -1.55
N LEU A 13 -3.92 5.99 -2.14
CA LEU A 13 -4.18 4.99 -3.18
C LEU A 13 -3.26 5.15 -4.39
N ALA A 14 -3.16 6.36 -4.93
CA ALA A 14 -2.29 6.65 -6.08
C ALA A 14 -0.80 6.40 -5.78
N ILE A 15 -0.34 6.75 -4.56
CA ILE A 15 1.03 6.46 -4.12
C ILE A 15 1.25 4.94 -4.04
N ARG A 16 0.29 4.19 -3.48
CA ARG A 16 0.37 2.73 -3.37
C ARG A 16 0.52 2.08 -4.75
N GLU A 17 -0.35 2.45 -5.69
CA GLU A 17 -0.33 1.92 -7.07
C GLU A 17 0.99 2.25 -7.78
N ALA A 18 1.50 3.47 -7.60
CA ALA A 18 2.77 3.88 -8.17
C ALA A 18 3.97 3.11 -7.57
N LEU A 19 3.93 2.78 -6.27
CA LEU A 19 4.94 1.96 -5.62
C LEU A 19 4.88 0.52 -6.13
N GLU A 20 3.70 -0.10 -6.17
CA GLU A 20 3.53 -1.47 -6.63
C GLU A 20 4.06 -1.67 -8.06
N ALA A 21 3.79 -0.72 -8.96
CA ALA A 21 4.29 -0.76 -10.33
C ALA A 21 5.83 -0.68 -10.44
N LYS A 22 6.52 -0.11 -9.45
CA LYS A 22 7.96 0.19 -9.51
C LYS A 22 8.82 -0.75 -8.68
N VAL A 23 8.30 -1.29 -7.57
CA VAL A 23 9.10 -2.06 -6.61
C VAL A 23 9.80 -3.26 -7.25
N TRP A 24 9.09 -4.07 -8.03
CA TRP A 24 9.69 -5.26 -8.64
C TRP A 24 10.69 -4.93 -9.77
N PRO A 25 10.37 -4.05 -10.74
CA PRO A 25 11.37 -3.58 -11.70
C PRO A 25 12.64 -3.02 -11.04
N THR A 26 12.51 -2.21 -9.99
CA THR A 26 13.66 -1.65 -9.28
C THR A 26 14.47 -2.72 -8.55
N ALA A 27 13.82 -3.72 -7.95
CA ALA A 27 14.51 -4.83 -7.30
C ALA A 27 15.31 -5.68 -8.31
N VAL A 28 14.75 -5.91 -9.50
CA VAL A 28 15.46 -6.59 -10.59
C VAL A 28 16.70 -5.81 -11.03
N GLN A 29 16.60 -4.48 -11.15
CA GLN A 29 17.76 -3.64 -11.47
C GLN A 29 18.82 -3.68 -10.37
N ALA A 30 18.42 -3.60 -9.09
CA ALA A 30 19.33 -3.71 -7.95
C ALA A 30 20.06 -5.07 -7.91
N ALA A 31 19.40 -6.15 -8.36
CA ALA A 31 20.01 -7.47 -8.48
C ALA A 31 21.14 -7.52 -9.52
N VAL A 32 21.03 -6.78 -10.62
CA VAL A 32 22.10 -6.67 -11.63
C VAL A 32 23.37 -6.05 -11.01
N SER A 33 23.20 -5.07 -10.12
CA SER A 33 24.30 -4.37 -9.45
C SER A 33 24.79 -5.06 -8.16
N GLY A 34 24.18 -6.17 -7.75
CA GLY A 34 24.53 -6.87 -6.50
C GLY A 34 24.15 -6.13 -5.21
N GLU A 35 23.20 -5.20 -5.28
CA GLU A 35 22.77 -4.37 -4.14
C GLU A 35 21.83 -5.15 -3.19
N HIS A 36 22.37 -6.14 -2.47
CA HIS A 36 21.57 -7.08 -1.67
C HIS A 36 20.68 -6.43 -0.61
N GLU A 37 21.14 -5.36 0.05
CA GLU A 37 20.35 -4.65 1.06
C GLU A 37 19.16 -3.91 0.42
N HIS A 38 19.40 -3.24 -0.71
CA HIS A 38 18.37 -2.54 -1.46
C HIS A 38 17.29 -3.51 -1.98
N ILE A 39 17.70 -4.68 -2.49
CA ILE A 39 16.77 -5.74 -2.89
C ILE A 39 15.91 -6.19 -1.70
N ARG A 40 16.53 -6.42 -0.54
CA ARG A 40 15.81 -6.83 0.68
C ARG A 40 14.74 -5.80 1.07
N ASP A 41 15.09 -4.53 1.03
CA ASP A 41 14.17 -3.46 1.43
C ASP A 41 13.02 -3.30 0.44
N LEU A 42 13.28 -3.44 -0.87
CA LEU A 42 12.24 -3.45 -1.91
C LEU A 42 11.30 -4.66 -1.77
N VAL A 43 11.83 -5.86 -1.48
CA VAL A 43 11.01 -7.06 -1.27
C VAL A 43 10.13 -6.91 -0.02
N LYS A 44 10.65 -6.37 1.08
CA LYS A 44 9.85 -6.05 2.27
C LYS A 44 8.72 -5.09 1.93
N LEU A 45 9.02 -4.01 1.20
CA LEU A 45 8.01 -3.05 0.78
C LEU A 45 6.92 -3.71 -0.07
N LYS A 46 7.23 -4.65 -0.97
CA LYS A 46 6.20 -5.37 -1.74
C LYS A 46 5.27 -6.16 -0.82
N VAL A 47 5.84 -6.88 0.16
CA VAL A 47 5.06 -7.68 1.12
C VAL A 47 4.16 -6.78 1.97
N ASP A 48 4.65 -5.62 2.39
CA ASP A 48 3.86 -4.65 3.17
C ASP A 48 2.67 -4.12 2.35
N LEU A 49 2.86 -3.82 1.06
CA LEU A 49 1.77 -3.41 0.16
C LEU A 49 0.71 -4.52 0.02
N GLU A 50 1.12 -5.77 -0.16
CA GLU A 50 0.21 -6.92 -0.26
C GLU A 50 -0.55 -7.17 1.05
N ALA A 51 0.11 -6.99 2.20
CA ALA A 51 -0.52 -7.10 3.50
C ALA A 51 -1.59 -6.03 3.71
N ILE A 52 -1.35 -4.80 3.26
CA ILE A 52 -2.34 -3.72 3.28
C ILE A 52 -3.55 -4.10 2.42
N ASP A 53 -3.36 -4.57 1.19
CA ASP A 53 -4.46 -4.98 0.32
C ASP A 53 -5.26 -6.14 0.92
N PHE A 54 -4.56 -7.12 1.50
CA PHE A 54 -5.18 -8.25 2.20
C PHE A 54 -6.07 -7.79 3.37
N ALA A 55 -5.60 -6.81 4.15
CA ALA A 55 -6.33 -6.24 5.28
C ALA A 55 -7.55 -5.43 4.80
N LEU A 56 -7.40 -4.63 3.74
CA LEU A 56 -8.49 -3.84 3.16
C LEU A 56 -9.62 -4.74 2.62
N LEU A 57 -9.27 -5.84 1.94
CA LEU A 57 -10.22 -6.85 1.44
C LEU A 57 -11.07 -7.50 2.56
N ARG A 58 -10.56 -7.53 3.79
CA ARG A 58 -11.20 -8.19 4.95
C ARG A 58 -11.69 -7.21 6.00
N ARG A 59 -11.65 -5.92 5.72
CA ARG A 59 -12.12 -4.90 6.65
C ARG A 59 -13.60 -5.16 6.96
N PRO A 60 -13.97 -5.32 8.25
CA PRO A 60 -15.38 -5.48 8.62
C PRO A 60 -16.20 -4.27 8.14
N THR A 61 -17.25 -4.53 7.34
CA THR A 61 -18.07 -3.49 6.71
C THR A 61 -19.21 -2.96 7.60
N GLN A 62 -19.19 -3.25 8.91
CA GLN A 62 -20.33 -2.92 9.77
C GLN A 62 -20.34 -1.45 10.21
N ALA A 63 -21.29 -0.70 9.65
CA ALA A 63 -21.94 0.41 10.31
C ALA A 63 -22.77 -0.11 11.50
N PRO A 64 -22.78 0.56 12.67
CA PRO A 64 -23.86 0.36 13.61
C PRO A 64 -25.10 1.11 13.10
N GLU A 65 -25.97 0.40 12.38
CA GLU A 65 -27.40 0.74 12.34
C GLU A 65 -27.99 0.57 13.75
N GLY A 66 -28.82 1.54 14.16
CA GLY A 66 -29.76 1.35 15.26
C GLY A 66 -29.38 1.99 16.60
N ARG A 67 -29.72 3.27 16.77
CA ARG A 67 -30.16 3.77 18.09
C ARG A 67 -31.32 4.75 17.90
N GLY A 68 -32.53 4.23 18.01
CA GLY A 68 -33.77 4.98 17.88
C GLY A 68 -34.98 4.05 18.08
N THR A 69 -35.08 3.46 19.27
CA THR A 69 -36.35 3.03 19.85
C THR A 69 -36.81 4.08 20.83
#